data_AF-A0A4T0BAN7-F1
#
_entry.id   AF-A0A4T0BAN7-F1
#
_cell.length_a   1.000
_cell.length_b   1.000
_cell.length_c   1.000
_cell.angle_alpha   90.00
_cell.angle_beta   90.00
_cell.angle_gamma   90.00
#
_symmetry.space_group_name_H-M   'P 1'
#
loop_
_entity.id
_entity.type
_entity.pdbx_description
1 polymer ?
#
loop_
_entity_poly.entity_id
_entity_poly.type
_entity_poly.pdbx_seq_one_letter_code
_entity_poly.pdbx_strand_id
1 'polypeptide(L)'
;MISVLSQTSMPTNDDFISIRDDLGTAYVDEEDSTESNIEDMESDLEIETPRTIDYWFGKMYLRCTVAEELLHDSIYREPLDVVDYPYDDVLVSLQAQGIARPDYVAASRRPAITQIEMSRTALLTLVGNTIRTGRRSERSALLAYLRRGRGTDLLSHPREHLHTSTSTPRAESLSQGRTWPSQPTILEEQHVTPSTEQDGLLEEMAKYTMTLKEYGDRIDAQPSYKTITVSQYPPRFKSVVSFKGFEKHGESRTKKDAKHVASRKMCEKLSIRPA
;
A
#
# COMPACT_ATOMS: atom_id res chain seq x y z
N MET A 1 -72.30 -34.69 17.67
CA MET A 1 -71.32 -34.91 18.74
C MET A 1 -70.32 -33.77 18.67
N ILE A 2 -70.43 -32.85 19.61
CA ILE A 2 -69.63 -31.62 19.72
C ILE A 2 -68.64 -31.88 20.86
N SER A 3 -67.34 -31.88 20.56
CA SER A 3 -66.30 -31.95 21.60
C SER A 3 -65.58 -30.62 21.70
N VAL A 4 -65.73 -30.08 22.90
CA VAL A 4 -65.10 -28.91 23.52
C VAL A 4 -63.63 -29.24 23.84
N LEU A 5 -62.84 -28.19 24.14
CA LEU A 5 -61.58 -28.10 24.93
C LEU A 5 -60.47 -27.45 24.10
N SER A 6 -59.68 -26.46 24.54
CA SER A 6 -59.65 -25.65 25.76
C SER A 6 -58.76 -24.44 25.47
N GLN A 7 -59.16 -23.26 25.94
CA GLN A 7 -58.34 -22.05 25.89
C GLN A 7 -57.27 -22.10 26.99
N THR A 8 -56.03 -21.82 26.64
CA THR A 8 -54.92 -21.63 27.58
C THR A 8 -54.68 -20.13 27.75
N SER A 9 -54.98 -19.65 28.96
CA SER A 9 -54.71 -18.31 29.47
C SER A 9 -53.22 -18.17 29.80
N MET A 10 -52.61 -17.07 29.36
CA MET A 10 -51.24 -16.67 29.72
C MET A 10 -51.32 -15.56 30.79
N PRO A 11 -50.61 -15.67 31.92
CA PRO A 11 -50.58 -14.64 32.95
C PRO A 11 -49.72 -13.44 32.53
N THR A 12 -50.31 -12.25 32.67
CA THR A 12 -49.64 -10.94 32.65
C THR A 12 -48.95 -10.71 34.00
N ASN A 13 -47.62 -10.63 33.99
CA ASN A 13 -46.86 -10.10 35.12
C ASN A 13 -46.51 -8.63 34.84
N ASP A 14 -47.31 -7.75 35.44
CA ASP A 14 -46.99 -6.36 35.67
C ASP A 14 -46.03 -6.26 36.86
N ASP A 15 -44.75 -6.03 36.59
CA ASP A 15 -43.77 -5.58 37.59
C ASP A 15 -43.10 -4.30 37.07
N PHE A 16 -43.84 -3.18 37.13
CA PHE A 16 -43.26 -1.85 37.00
C PHE A 16 -42.60 -1.46 38.33
N ILE A 17 -41.28 -1.57 38.36
CA ILE A 17 -40.44 -1.06 39.44
C ILE A 17 -40.59 0.46 39.48
N SER A 18 -41.24 0.95 40.53
CA SER A 18 -41.26 2.36 40.92
C SER A 18 -39.86 2.75 41.42
N ILE A 19 -39.09 3.43 40.56
CA ILE A 19 -37.84 4.08 40.95
C ILE A 19 -38.24 5.40 41.60
N ARG A 20 -38.20 5.42 42.93
CA ARG A 20 -38.29 6.63 43.73
C ARG A 20 -37.06 7.50 43.46
N ASP A 21 -37.34 8.73 43.05
CA ASP A 21 -36.47 9.88 43.19
C ASP A 21 -36.08 10.05 44.66
N ASP A 22 -34.83 9.74 45.00
CA ASP A 22 -34.19 10.31 46.19
C ASP A 22 -32.68 10.08 46.14
N LEU A 23 -31.95 11.05 45.58
CA LEU A 23 -30.53 11.21 45.86
C LEU A 23 -30.13 12.66 45.60
N GLY A 24 -30.28 13.43 46.68
CA GLY A 24 -29.23 14.29 47.22
C GLY A 24 -28.40 15.06 46.20
N THR A 25 -28.73 16.34 46.07
CA THR A 25 -27.86 17.43 45.64
C THR A 25 -26.57 17.44 46.47
N ALA A 26 -25.54 16.73 45.99
CA ALA A 26 -24.17 17.00 46.37
C ALA A 26 -23.68 18.18 45.52
N TYR A 27 -23.55 19.34 46.18
CA TYR A 27 -22.76 20.47 45.71
C TYR A 27 -21.32 19.96 45.52
N VAL A 28 -20.89 19.80 44.27
CA VAL A 28 -19.48 19.59 43.92
C VAL A 28 -18.97 20.96 43.48
N ASP A 29 -18.03 21.46 44.27
CA ASP A 29 -17.28 22.68 44.02
C ASP A 29 -16.69 22.68 42.60
N GLU A 30 -16.80 23.83 41.95
CA GLU A 30 -16.08 24.19 40.74
C GLU A 30 -14.57 24.24 41.04
N GLU A 31 -13.89 23.11 40.92
CA GLU A 31 -12.45 23.11 40.67
C GLU A 31 -12.24 23.06 39.15
N ASP A 32 -12.02 24.28 38.64
CA ASP A 32 -11.38 24.70 37.39
C ASP A 32 -10.30 23.70 36.91
N SER A 33 -10.74 22.57 36.41
CA SER A 33 -9.92 21.68 35.61
C SER A 33 -9.95 22.27 34.23
N THR A 34 -8.89 23.02 33.90
CA THR A 34 -8.56 23.41 32.54
C THR A 34 -8.56 22.14 31.67
N GLU A 35 -9.71 21.87 31.08
CA GLU A 35 -9.95 20.94 29.98
C GLU A 35 -9.21 21.53 28.78
N SER A 36 -7.88 21.41 28.82
CA SER A 36 -7.02 21.79 27.73
C SER A 36 -7.26 20.81 26.60
N ASN A 37 -8.13 21.23 25.67
CA ASN A 37 -8.13 20.88 24.25
C ASN A 37 -7.55 19.50 23.93
N ILE A 38 -8.41 18.48 24.03
CA ILE A 38 -8.31 17.28 23.18
C ILE A 38 -9.19 17.47 21.93
N GLU A 39 -9.59 18.71 21.61
CA GLU A 39 -10.07 19.06 20.27
C GLU A 39 -8.92 18.90 19.26
N ASP A 40 -9.19 18.12 18.22
CA ASP A 40 -8.49 18.14 16.93
C ASP A 40 -7.06 17.60 16.85
N MET A 41 -6.89 16.34 17.25
CA MET A 41 -5.99 15.46 16.50
C MET A 41 -6.63 14.09 16.24
N GLU A 42 -7.89 14.10 15.78
CA GLU A 42 -8.19 13.31 14.59
C GLU A 42 -7.28 13.87 13.50
N SER A 43 -6.01 13.45 13.50
CA SER A 43 -5.20 13.55 12.31
C SER A 43 -6.03 12.84 11.28
N ASP A 44 -6.66 13.63 10.40
CA ASP A 44 -7.21 13.22 9.13
C ASP A 44 -6.32 12.06 8.71
N LEU A 45 -6.82 10.84 8.90
CA LEU A 45 -6.47 9.76 8.02
C LEU A 45 -6.92 10.37 6.72
N GLU A 46 -6.00 11.05 6.01
CA GLU A 46 -6.18 11.41 4.62
C GLU A 46 -6.60 10.08 4.02
N ILE A 47 -7.92 9.89 3.90
CA ILE A 47 -8.52 8.62 3.53
C ILE A 47 -7.81 8.33 2.25
N GLU A 48 -6.88 7.37 2.26
CA GLU A 48 -5.94 7.17 1.17
C GLU A 48 -6.82 7.05 -0.06
N THR A 49 -6.88 8.14 -0.83
CA THR A 49 -7.97 8.24 -1.79
C THR A 49 -7.76 7.06 -2.72
N PRO A 50 -8.81 6.36 -3.19
CA PRO A 50 -8.64 5.18 -4.04
C PRO A 50 -7.63 5.40 -5.19
N ARG A 51 -7.49 6.65 -5.65
CA ARG A 51 -6.47 7.12 -6.59
C ARG A 51 -5.02 6.92 -6.14
N THR A 52 -4.69 7.12 -4.87
CA THR A 52 -3.35 6.90 -4.29
C THR A 52 -2.98 5.42 -4.27
N ILE A 53 -3.93 4.56 -3.88
CA ILE A 53 -3.77 3.11 -3.90
C ILE A 53 -3.57 2.62 -5.34
N ASP A 54 -4.44 3.03 -6.26
CA ASP A 54 -4.36 2.66 -7.67
C ASP A 54 -3.05 3.17 -8.31
N TYR A 55 -2.63 4.40 -8.01
CA TYR A 55 -1.34 4.93 -8.46
C TYR A 55 -0.17 4.05 -8.00
N TRP A 56 -0.14 3.68 -6.72
CA TRP A 56 0.92 2.85 -6.15
C TRP A 56 0.95 1.47 -6.80
N PHE A 57 -0.21 0.82 -6.96
CA PHE A 57 -0.33 -0.48 -7.62
C PHE A 57 0.18 -0.42 -9.06
N GLY A 58 -0.20 0.59 -9.84
CA GLY A 58 0.26 0.69 -11.22
C GLY A 58 1.75 0.96 -11.33
N LYS A 59 2.30 1.78 -10.43
CA LYS A 59 3.76 2.02 -10.34
C LYS A 59 4.53 0.74 -10.05
N MET A 60 4.06 -0.06 -9.09
CA MET A 60 4.71 -1.32 -8.73
C MET A 60 4.57 -2.37 -9.83
N TYR A 61 3.38 -2.49 -10.43
CA TYR A 61 3.14 -3.43 -11.50
C TYR A 61 4.03 -3.18 -12.72
N LEU A 62 4.16 -1.91 -13.13
CA LEU A 62 5.02 -1.55 -14.25
C LEU A 62 6.48 -1.87 -13.92
N ARG A 63 6.97 -1.52 -12.72
CA ARG A 63 8.34 -1.88 -12.29
C ARG A 63 8.61 -3.38 -12.36
N CYS A 64 7.68 -4.20 -11.89
CA CYS A 64 7.81 -5.66 -11.95
C CYS A 64 7.82 -6.17 -13.39
N THR A 65 6.94 -5.65 -14.25
CA THR A 65 6.89 -6.04 -15.67
C THR A 65 8.21 -5.72 -16.36
N VAL A 66 8.79 -4.56 -16.06
CA VAL A 66 10.09 -4.15 -16.63
C VAL A 66 11.21 -5.01 -16.10
N ALA A 67 11.22 -5.31 -14.79
CA ALA A 67 12.22 -6.18 -14.21
C ALA A 67 12.15 -7.60 -14.80
N GLU A 68 10.96 -8.17 -14.99
CA GLU A 68 10.75 -9.47 -15.64
C GLU A 68 11.35 -9.49 -17.05
N GLU A 69 11.08 -8.47 -17.86
CA GLU A 69 11.62 -8.38 -19.22
C GLU A 69 13.14 -8.16 -19.24
N LEU A 70 13.67 -7.30 -18.34
CA LEU A 70 15.12 -7.10 -18.22
C LEU A 70 15.86 -8.37 -17.77
N LEU A 71 15.22 -9.20 -16.94
CA LEU A 71 15.75 -10.51 -16.56
C LEU A 71 15.71 -11.51 -17.72
N HIS A 72 14.76 -11.37 -18.64
CA HIS A 72 14.68 -12.19 -19.86
C HIS A 72 15.72 -11.78 -20.90
N ASP A 73 16.02 -10.50 -21.04
CA ASP A 73 17.11 -9.99 -21.88
C ASP A 73 18.44 -10.12 -21.15
N SER A 74 19.01 -11.33 -21.18
CA SER A 74 20.31 -11.71 -20.58
C SER A 74 21.53 -10.83 -20.97
N ILE A 75 21.34 -9.84 -21.82
CA ILE A 75 22.38 -8.98 -22.42
C ILE A 75 22.59 -7.70 -21.61
N TYR A 76 21.59 -7.22 -20.83
CA TYR A 76 21.72 -5.96 -20.10
C TYR A 76 22.17 -6.16 -18.65
N ARG A 77 23.40 -5.69 -18.37
CA ARG A 77 24.04 -5.72 -17.05
C ARG A 77 24.03 -4.35 -16.34
N GLU A 78 23.20 -3.41 -16.81
CA GLU A 78 23.13 -2.08 -16.20
C GLU A 78 22.16 -2.06 -15.00
N PRO A 79 22.46 -1.27 -13.95
CA PRO A 79 21.59 -1.14 -12.78
C PRO A 79 20.24 -0.52 -13.17
N LEU A 80 19.14 -1.11 -12.68
CA LEU A 80 17.76 -0.62 -12.89
C LEU A 80 17.56 0.85 -12.46
N ASP A 81 18.40 1.34 -11.57
CA ASP A 81 18.29 2.66 -10.94
C ASP A 81 18.67 3.81 -11.88
N VAL A 82 19.34 3.51 -13.00
CA VAL A 82 19.87 4.49 -13.98
C VAL A 82 19.00 4.59 -15.24
N VAL A 83 18.16 3.59 -15.50
CA VAL A 83 17.31 3.57 -16.70
C VAL A 83 16.10 4.47 -16.45
N ASP A 84 16.17 5.71 -16.92
CA ASP A 84 14.99 6.56 -17.09
C ASP A 84 14.06 5.84 -18.07
N TYR A 85 13.04 5.21 -17.50
CA TYR A 85 12.10 4.41 -18.28
C TYR A 85 11.37 5.34 -19.26
N PRO A 86 11.15 4.93 -20.52
CA PRO A 86 10.43 5.72 -21.51
C PRO A 86 8.92 5.70 -21.22
N TYR A 87 8.55 6.24 -20.05
CA TYR A 87 7.17 6.39 -19.60
C TYR A 87 6.34 7.16 -20.63
N ASP A 88 6.95 8.16 -21.25
CA ASP A 88 6.29 9.01 -22.25
C ASP A 88 5.97 8.23 -23.53
N ASP A 89 6.86 7.35 -24.01
CA ASP A 89 6.61 6.54 -25.21
C ASP A 89 5.49 5.50 -24.99
N VAL A 90 5.49 4.87 -23.80
CA VAL A 90 4.43 3.93 -23.40
C VAL A 90 3.08 4.66 -23.26
N LEU A 91 3.09 5.87 -22.69
CA LEU A 91 1.90 6.69 -22.53
C LEU A 91 1.33 7.12 -23.89
N VAL A 92 2.16 7.66 -24.78
CA VAL A 92 1.78 8.08 -26.14
C VAL A 92 1.17 6.91 -26.89
N SER A 93 1.81 5.75 -26.79
CA SER A 93 1.34 4.55 -27.47
C SER A 93 0.01 4.05 -26.88
N LEU A 94 -0.24 4.19 -25.57
CA LEU A 94 -1.49 3.77 -24.91
C LEU A 94 -2.66 4.69 -25.27
N GLN A 95 -2.37 5.98 -25.41
CA GLN A 95 -3.33 6.98 -25.89
C GLN A 95 -3.70 6.72 -27.35
N ALA A 96 -2.73 6.43 -28.21
CA ALA A 96 -2.96 6.11 -29.62
C ALA A 96 -3.89 4.91 -29.84
N GLN A 97 -3.90 3.95 -28.92
CA GLN A 97 -4.77 2.77 -28.98
C GLN A 97 -6.11 2.95 -28.24
N GLY A 98 -6.38 4.15 -27.70
CA GLY A 98 -7.63 4.46 -27.02
C GLY A 98 -7.80 3.79 -25.66
N ILE A 99 -6.74 3.17 -25.12
CA ILE A 99 -6.73 2.54 -23.79
C ILE A 99 -6.66 3.63 -22.72
N ALA A 100 -5.82 4.65 -22.93
CA ALA A 100 -5.79 5.87 -22.14
C ALA A 100 -6.56 6.96 -22.90
N ARG A 101 -7.85 7.13 -22.63
CA ARG A 101 -8.61 8.21 -23.27
C ARG A 101 -8.13 9.58 -22.77
N PRO A 102 -7.88 10.56 -23.67
CA PRO A 102 -7.46 11.91 -23.31
C PRO A 102 -8.43 12.61 -22.35
N ASP A 103 -9.70 12.21 -22.38
CA ASP A 103 -10.78 12.77 -21.56
C ASP A 103 -10.52 12.66 -20.05
N TYR A 104 -9.67 11.71 -19.61
CA TYR A 104 -9.22 11.59 -18.22
C TYR A 104 -8.05 12.52 -17.86
N VAL A 105 -7.36 13.09 -18.85
CA VAL A 105 -6.13 13.88 -18.70
C VAL A 105 -6.34 15.36 -19.06
N ALA A 106 -7.33 15.70 -19.88
CA ALA A 106 -7.37 16.95 -20.65
C ALA A 106 -8.15 18.14 -20.05
N ALA A 107 -8.41 18.19 -18.74
CA ALA A 107 -9.18 19.32 -18.16
C ALA A 107 -8.33 20.45 -17.53
N SER A 108 -6.99 20.43 -17.62
CA SER A 108 -6.14 21.37 -16.87
C SER A 108 -5.25 22.25 -17.78
N ARG A 109 -5.53 23.57 -17.80
CA ARG A 109 -4.69 24.60 -18.43
C ARG A 109 -3.46 24.93 -17.56
N ARG A 110 -2.62 23.94 -17.28
CA ARG A 110 -1.43 24.10 -16.43
C ARG A 110 -0.14 23.99 -17.27
N PRO A 111 1.01 24.53 -16.80
CA PRO A 111 2.27 24.54 -17.54
C PRO A 111 2.72 23.13 -17.96
N ALA A 112 3.41 23.00 -19.10
CA ALA A 112 3.74 21.73 -19.75
C ALA A 112 4.40 20.67 -18.83
N ILE A 113 5.24 21.08 -17.88
CA ILE A 113 5.88 20.17 -16.91
C ILE A 113 4.84 19.46 -16.03
N THR A 114 3.82 20.21 -15.58
CA THR A 114 2.73 19.63 -14.78
C THR A 114 1.83 18.71 -15.61
N GLN A 115 1.76 18.90 -16.93
CA GLN A 115 0.97 18.05 -17.81
C GLN A 115 1.58 16.65 -17.94
N ILE A 116 2.92 16.56 -18.04
CA ILE A 116 3.64 15.27 -18.09
C ILE A 116 3.42 14.51 -16.78
N GLU A 117 3.62 15.16 -15.63
CA GLU A 117 3.42 14.54 -14.32
C GLU A 117 1.97 14.09 -14.09
N MET A 118 0.99 14.90 -14.51
CA MET A 118 -0.42 14.55 -14.44
C MET A 118 -0.75 13.36 -15.35
N SER A 119 -0.20 13.32 -16.56
CA SER A 119 -0.41 12.22 -17.51
C SER A 119 0.22 10.93 -17.00
N ARG A 120 1.43 11.01 -16.45
CA ARG A 120 2.12 9.88 -15.80
C ARG A 120 1.31 9.37 -14.61
N THR A 121 0.81 10.26 -13.76
CA THR A 121 -0.01 9.89 -12.61
C THR A 121 -1.30 9.22 -13.05
N ALA A 122 -2.00 9.79 -14.03
CA ALA A 122 -3.24 9.23 -14.58
C ALA A 122 -3.01 7.84 -15.20
N LEU A 123 -1.91 7.64 -15.91
CA LEU A 123 -1.54 6.34 -16.47
C LEU A 123 -1.29 5.31 -15.36
N LEU A 124 -0.48 5.66 -14.37
CA LEU A 124 -0.18 4.75 -13.26
C LEU A 124 -1.44 4.40 -12.47
N THR A 125 -2.32 5.38 -12.21
CA THR A 125 -3.64 5.14 -11.62
C THR A 125 -4.49 4.23 -12.50
N LEU A 126 -4.52 4.42 -13.82
CA LEU A 126 -5.27 3.56 -14.75
C LEU A 126 -4.76 2.12 -14.72
N VAL A 127 -3.44 1.93 -14.86
CA VAL A 127 -2.79 0.61 -14.78
C VAL A 127 -3.14 -0.06 -13.47
N GLY A 128 -2.96 0.60 -12.33
CA GLY A 128 -3.25 -0.01 -11.04
C GLY A 128 -4.72 -0.32 -10.84
N ASN A 129 -5.63 0.54 -11.31
CA ASN A 129 -7.06 0.25 -11.28
C ASN A 129 -7.40 -0.97 -12.15
N THR A 130 -6.88 -1.08 -13.38
CA THR A 130 -7.08 -2.25 -14.25
C THR A 130 -6.55 -3.53 -13.62
N ILE A 131 -5.41 -3.48 -12.94
CA ILE A 131 -4.83 -4.64 -12.25
C ILE A 131 -5.67 -5.03 -11.02
N ARG A 132 -6.14 -4.05 -10.24
CA ARG A 132 -6.91 -4.29 -9.01
C ARG A 132 -8.33 -4.76 -9.30
N THR A 133 -9.06 -4.03 -10.16
CA THR A 133 -10.51 -4.22 -10.37
C THR A 133 -10.87 -4.71 -11.77
N GLY A 134 -9.98 -4.56 -12.75
CA GLY A 134 -10.25 -4.92 -14.14
C GLY A 134 -10.46 -6.42 -14.34
N ARG A 135 -11.11 -6.78 -15.45
CA ARG A 135 -11.39 -8.18 -15.85
C ARG A 135 -10.10 -8.88 -16.28
N ARG A 136 -10.10 -10.22 -16.23
CA ARG A 136 -8.93 -11.03 -16.66
C ARG A 136 -8.49 -10.70 -18.11
N SER A 137 -9.44 -10.44 -19.01
CA SER A 137 -9.14 -10.05 -20.40
C SER A 137 -8.46 -8.68 -20.51
N GLU A 138 -8.88 -7.71 -19.69
CA GLU A 138 -8.29 -6.36 -19.67
C GLU A 138 -6.86 -6.40 -19.13
N ARG A 139 -6.64 -7.15 -18.05
CA ARG A 139 -5.29 -7.38 -17.48
C ARG A 139 -4.37 -8.05 -18.50
N SER A 140 -4.86 -9.07 -19.20
CA SER A 140 -4.10 -9.76 -20.23
C SER A 140 -3.78 -8.85 -21.42
N ALA A 141 -4.73 -8.00 -21.84
CA ALA A 141 -4.51 -7.03 -22.92
C ALA A 141 -3.47 -5.98 -22.51
N LEU A 142 -3.55 -5.47 -21.28
CA LEU A 142 -2.58 -4.52 -20.72
C LEU A 142 -1.16 -5.11 -20.67
N LEU A 143 -1.00 -6.34 -20.20
CA LEU A 143 0.30 -7.02 -20.17
C LEU A 143 0.85 -7.23 -21.59
N ALA A 144 0.02 -7.75 -22.50
CA ALA A 144 0.41 -7.95 -23.90
C ALA A 144 0.84 -6.64 -24.56
N TYR A 145 0.17 -5.55 -24.20
CA TYR A 145 0.50 -4.21 -24.65
C TYR A 145 1.86 -3.74 -24.13
N LEU A 146 2.08 -3.84 -22.81
CA LEU A 146 3.34 -3.40 -22.18
C LEU A 146 4.54 -4.14 -22.77
N ARG A 147 4.36 -5.42 -23.12
CA ARG A 147 5.36 -6.24 -23.79
C ARG A 147 5.54 -5.86 -25.27
N ARG A 148 4.45 -5.58 -25.99
CA ARG A 148 4.49 -5.23 -27.42
C ARG A 148 5.17 -3.90 -27.69
N GLY A 149 5.01 -2.90 -26.82
CA GLY A 149 5.57 -1.55 -27.03
C GLY A 149 7.10 -1.50 -27.14
N ARG A 150 7.82 -2.51 -26.65
CA ARG A 150 9.29 -2.54 -26.60
C ARG A 150 9.96 -3.26 -27.78
N GLY A 151 9.24 -4.10 -28.51
CA GLY A 151 9.78 -4.89 -29.61
C GLY A 151 9.90 -4.14 -30.94
N THR A 152 9.50 -2.86 -30.99
CA THR A 152 9.75 -2.00 -32.15
C THR A 152 11.09 -1.35 -31.95
N ASP A 153 12.12 -1.89 -32.61
CA ASP A 153 13.48 -1.37 -32.64
C ASP A 153 13.53 0.15 -32.93
N LEU A 154 13.45 0.98 -31.90
CA LEU A 154 13.77 2.41 -31.99
C LEU A 154 15.28 2.62 -32.27
N LEU A 155 16.09 1.57 -32.19
CA LEU A 155 17.49 1.55 -32.59
C LEU A 155 17.71 1.06 -34.03
N SER A 156 16.67 0.60 -34.74
CA SER A 156 16.72 0.48 -36.20
C SER A 156 16.59 1.86 -36.83
N HIS A 157 17.49 2.77 -36.46
CA HIS A 157 17.75 3.94 -37.25
C HIS A 157 18.23 3.40 -38.61
N PRO A 158 17.49 3.62 -39.71
CA PRO A 158 17.93 3.18 -41.01
C PRO A 158 19.14 4.03 -41.34
N ARG A 159 20.34 3.50 -41.05
CA ARG A 159 21.55 4.03 -41.64
C ARG A 159 21.38 3.79 -43.13
N GLU A 160 21.04 4.87 -43.83
CA GLU A 160 20.88 4.94 -45.28
C GLU A 160 22.12 4.36 -45.97
N HIS A 161 22.13 3.05 -46.20
CA HIS A 161 22.95 2.46 -47.23
C HIS A 161 22.07 2.30 -48.46
N LEU A 162 22.02 3.39 -49.24
CA LEU A 162 21.68 3.38 -50.65
C LEU A 162 22.59 2.36 -51.36
N HIS A 163 22.10 1.14 -51.51
CA HIS A 163 22.58 0.24 -52.55
C HIS A 163 21.40 -0.27 -53.36
N THR A 164 21.22 0.41 -54.49
CA THR A 164 20.61 -0.05 -55.73
C THR A 164 21.00 -1.49 -56.05
N SER A 165 20.02 -2.39 -56.19
CA SER A 165 19.98 -3.58 -57.08
C SER A 165 18.63 -4.29 -56.85
N THR A 166 17.61 -4.09 -57.68
CA THR A 166 17.36 -4.69 -59.01
C THR A 166 17.06 -6.19 -58.98
N SER A 167 15.76 -6.51 -59.19
CA SER A 167 15.16 -7.75 -59.73
C SER A 167 15.36 -9.06 -58.93
N THR A 168 14.38 -9.92 -58.66
CA THR A 168 13.36 -10.53 -59.53
C THR A 168 12.41 -11.36 -58.63
N PRO A 169 11.12 -11.58 -58.98
CA PRO A 169 10.22 -12.40 -58.16
C PRO A 169 10.29 -13.88 -58.57
N ARG A 170 10.35 -14.79 -57.59
CA ARG A 170 9.94 -16.18 -57.79
C ARG A 170 9.37 -16.75 -56.49
N ALA A 171 8.12 -17.19 -56.61
CA ALA A 171 7.40 -17.95 -55.60
C ALA A 171 8.06 -19.30 -55.36
N GLU A 172 8.07 -19.77 -54.11
CA GLU A 172 7.90 -21.18 -53.76
C GLU A 172 7.57 -21.31 -52.27
N SER A 173 6.40 -21.87 -52.03
CA SER A 173 5.87 -22.35 -50.76
C SER A 173 6.72 -23.50 -50.22
N LEU A 174 6.94 -23.56 -48.90
CA LEU A 174 6.99 -24.83 -48.16
C LEU A 174 6.84 -24.60 -46.64
N SER A 175 5.95 -25.41 -46.09
CA SER A 175 5.62 -25.65 -44.69
C SER A 175 6.80 -25.96 -43.79
N GLN A 176 6.81 -25.42 -42.57
CA GLN A 176 7.50 -26.08 -41.45
C GLN A 176 6.82 -25.80 -40.11
N GLY A 177 6.51 -26.90 -39.42
CA GLY A 177 5.70 -26.93 -38.21
C GLY A 177 6.35 -26.21 -37.03
N ARG A 178 5.54 -25.43 -36.32
CA ARG A 178 5.85 -25.02 -34.95
C ARG A 178 5.33 -26.09 -34.00
N THR A 179 6.19 -27.07 -33.76
CA THR A 179 6.13 -27.91 -32.58
C THR A 179 6.38 -27.01 -31.38
N TRP A 180 5.36 -26.75 -30.57
CA TRP A 180 5.50 -26.06 -29.30
C TRP A 180 6.37 -26.91 -28.36
N PRO A 181 7.45 -26.38 -27.77
CA PRO A 181 8.15 -27.09 -26.72
C PRO A 181 7.28 -27.11 -25.47
N SER A 182 7.13 -28.32 -24.95
CA SER A 182 6.41 -28.66 -23.74
C SER A 182 6.82 -27.78 -22.57
N GLN A 183 5.78 -27.28 -21.91
CA GLN A 183 5.70 -26.78 -20.54
C GLN A 183 6.82 -27.30 -19.63
N PRO A 184 7.64 -26.42 -19.01
CA PRO A 184 8.52 -26.85 -17.94
C PRO A 184 7.67 -27.32 -16.77
N THR A 185 7.89 -28.56 -16.36
CA THR A 185 7.48 -29.08 -15.06
C THR A 185 7.97 -28.10 -14.00
N ILE A 186 7.02 -27.41 -13.37
CA ILE A 186 7.26 -26.60 -12.18
C ILE A 186 7.72 -27.58 -11.11
N LEU A 187 9.04 -27.65 -10.93
CA LEU A 187 9.65 -28.25 -9.76
C LEU A 187 9.25 -27.34 -8.60
N GLU A 188 8.42 -27.89 -7.73
CA GLU A 188 7.99 -27.32 -6.46
C GLU A 188 9.22 -27.16 -5.55
N GLU A 189 10.03 -26.13 -5.80
CA GLU A 189 10.98 -25.63 -4.83
C GLU A 189 10.17 -25.07 -3.67
N GLN A 190 10.08 -25.89 -2.62
CA GLN A 190 9.72 -25.45 -1.29
C GLN A 190 10.64 -24.29 -0.91
N HIS A 191 10.16 -23.07 -1.17
CA HIS A 191 10.62 -21.87 -0.51
C HIS A 191 10.37 -22.08 1.00
N VAL A 192 11.38 -22.60 1.69
CA VAL A 192 11.47 -22.52 3.14
C VAL A 192 11.66 -21.03 3.44
N THR A 193 10.56 -20.37 3.77
CA THR A 193 10.54 -18.97 4.17
C THR A 193 11.33 -18.84 5.49
N PRO A 194 12.44 -18.09 5.55
CA PRO A 194 13.10 -17.78 6.80
C PRO A 194 12.29 -16.68 7.52
N SER A 195 11.15 -17.04 8.11
CA SER A 195 10.19 -16.04 8.65
C SER A 195 9.81 -16.23 10.12
N THR A 196 10.39 -17.20 10.83
CA THR A 196 9.94 -17.48 12.21
C THR A 196 10.73 -16.71 13.27
N GLU A 197 11.96 -16.27 13.01
CA GLU A 197 12.78 -15.60 14.04
C GLU A 197 12.51 -14.09 14.16
N GLN A 198 12.08 -13.42 13.08
CA GLN A 198 11.80 -11.97 13.14
C GLN A 198 10.50 -11.65 13.88
N ASP A 199 9.49 -12.51 13.80
CA ASP A 199 8.21 -12.31 14.48
C ASP A 199 8.35 -12.38 16.01
N GLY A 200 9.20 -13.29 16.52
CA GLY A 200 9.47 -13.40 17.96
C GLY A 200 10.09 -12.13 18.55
N LEU A 201 10.97 -11.46 17.79
CA LEU A 201 11.64 -10.22 18.22
C LEU A 201 10.65 -9.05 18.28
N LEU A 202 9.69 -8.98 17.34
CA LEU A 202 8.63 -7.97 17.33
C LEU A 202 7.69 -8.11 18.53
N GLU A 203 7.34 -9.34 18.90
CA GLU A 203 6.50 -9.61 20.06
C GLU A 203 7.20 -9.23 21.37
N GLU A 204 8.50 -9.51 21.50
CA GLU A 204 9.30 -9.07 22.63
C GLU A 204 9.37 -7.53 22.73
N MET A 205 9.52 -6.84 21.59
CA MET A 205 9.54 -5.38 21.54
C MET A 205 8.22 -4.76 22.02
N ALA A 206 7.08 -5.40 21.72
CA ALA A 206 5.76 -4.91 22.13
C ALA A 206 5.58 -4.92 23.66
N LYS A 207 6.19 -5.90 24.37
CA LYS A 207 6.15 -5.99 25.84
C LYS A 207 6.67 -4.72 26.51
N TYR A 208 7.73 -4.12 25.97
CA TYR A 208 8.29 -2.87 26.55
C TYR A 208 7.29 -1.70 26.53
N THR A 209 6.48 -1.56 25.48
CA THR A 209 5.47 -0.50 25.43
C THR A 209 4.38 -0.73 26.47
N MET A 210 3.96 -1.98 26.68
CA MET A 210 2.99 -2.37 27.71
C MET A 210 3.56 -2.13 29.11
N THR A 211 4.77 -2.62 29.38
CA THR A 211 5.44 -2.43 30.68
C THR A 211 5.67 -0.95 31.01
N LEU A 212 6.03 -0.12 30.03
CA LEU A 212 6.19 1.33 30.26
C LEU A 212 4.86 1.99 30.63
N LYS A 213 3.76 1.58 29.99
CA LYS A 213 2.41 2.05 30.33
C LYS A 213 2.03 1.62 31.74
N GLU A 214 2.14 0.33 32.06
CA GLU A 214 1.83 -0.19 33.41
C GLU A 214 2.66 0.49 34.49
N TYR A 215 3.95 0.71 34.22
CA TYR A 215 4.81 1.45 35.14
C TYR A 215 4.30 2.88 35.35
N GLY A 216 3.88 3.56 34.29
CA GLY A 216 3.25 4.88 34.34
C GLY A 216 1.95 4.91 35.14
N ASP A 217 1.06 3.94 34.89
CA ASP A 217 -0.22 3.82 35.59
C ASP A 217 -0.01 3.66 37.11
N ARG A 218 1.03 2.94 37.55
CA ARG A 218 1.34 2.74 38.99
C ARG A 218 1.81 4.00 39.72
N ILE A 219 2.30 5.00 39.00
CA ILE A 219 2.89 6.22 39.57
C ILE A 219 2.11 7.47 39.18
N ASP A 220 0.94 7.28 38.57
CA ASP A 220 0.08 8.34 38.04
C ASP A 220 0.81 9.29 37.07
N ALA A 221 1.60 8.71 36.15
CA ALA A 221 2.27 9.46 35.09
C ALA A 221 2.12 8.74 33.74
N GLN A 222 1.76 9.47 32.69
CA GLN A 222 1.54 8.88 31.37
C GLN A 222 2.72 9.17 30.42
N PRO A 223 3.26 8.16 29.70
CA PRO A 223 4.26 8.40 28.65
C PRO A 223 3.63 9.09 27.44
N SER A 224 4.22 10.21 27.02
CA SER A 224 3.81 10.94 25.81
C SER A 224 4.63 10.48 24.60
N TYR A 225 3.98 10.29 23.45
CA TYR A 225 4.61 9.82 22.22
C TYR A 225 4.40 10.80 21.07
N LYS A 226 5.47 11.15 20.36
CA LYS A 226 5.44 11.94 19.13
C LYS A 226 6.07 11.16 17.99
N THR A 227 5.35 10.99 16.88
CA THR A 227 5.86 10.29 15.70
C THR A 227 6.16 11.27 14.57
N ILE A 228 7.32 11.12 13.95
CA ILE A 228 7.84 11.98 12.89
C ILE A 228 8.19 11.09 11.69
N THR A 229 7.72 11.45 10.49
CA THR A 229 8.14 10.80 9.25
C THR A 229 9.50 11.35 8.84
N VAL A 230 10.51 10.47 8.77
CA VAL A 230 11.91 10.84 8.42
C VAL A 230 12.12 10.79 6.91
N SER A 231 11.56 9.79 6.24
CA SER A 231 11.67 9.59 4.79
C SER A 231 10.40 8.94 4.25
N GLN A 232 9.94 9.36 3.08
CA GLN A 232 8.80 8.74 2.39
C GLN A 232 9.23 7.55 1.52
N TYR A 233 10.47 7.52 1.01
CA TYR A 233 10.96 6.45 0.14
C TYR A 233 12.47 6.20 0.29
N PRO A 234 12.91 5.07 0.88
CA PRO A 234 12.06 4.08 1.58
C PRO A 234 11.41 4.70 2.84
N PRO A 235 10.22 4.24 3.24
CA PRO A 235 9.55 4.74 4.45
C PRO A 235 10.42 4.58 5.69
N ARG A 236 10.60 5.68 6.43
CA ARG A 236 11.26 5.68 7.74
C ARG A 236 10.51 6.60 8.70
N PHE A 237 10.32 6.12 9.92
CA PHE A 237 9.61 6.82 10.99
C PHE A 237 10.49 6.89 12.22
N LYS A 238 10.41 8.01 12.93
CA LYS A 238 11.03 8.24 14.23
C LYS A 238 9.93 8.44 15.26
N SER A 239 9.95 7.69 16.34
CA SER A 239 9.08 7.90 17.50
C SER A 239 9.90 8.44 18.65
N VAL A 240 9.43 9.51 19.28
CA VAL A 240 10.01 10.13 20.46
C VAL A 240 9.07 9.87 21.62
N VAL A 241 9.58 9.32 22.71
CA VAL A 241 8.84 9.09 23.96
C VAL A 241 9.41 9.99 25.05
N SER A 242 8.52 10.74 25.70
CA SER A 242 8.86 11.66 26.80
C SER A 242 8.16 11.20 28.08
N PHE A 243 8.93 10.99 29.14
CA PHE A 243 8.43 10.44 30.40
C PHE A 243 9.34 10.82 31.58
N LYS A 244 8.78 11.37 32.66
CA LYS A 244 9.52 11.86 33.84
C LYS A 244 10.71 12.78 33.51
N GLY A 245 10.54 13.70 32.56
CA GLY A 245 11.61 14.61 32.12
C GLY A 245 12.73 13.94 31.31
N PHE A 246 12.64 12.63 31.05
CA PHE A 246 13.52 11.96 30.09
C PHE A 246 12.86 11.91 28.71
N GLU A 247 13.70 11.95 27.68
CA GLU A 247 13.29 11.75 26.30
C GLU A 247 14.17 10.69 25.65
N LYS A 248 13.53 9.77 24.91
CA LYS A 248 14.21 8.75 24.09
C LYS A 248 13.54 8.64 22.73
N HIS A 249 14.30 8.21 21.73
CA HIS A 249 13.79 8.05 20.38
C HIS A 249 14.15 6.69 19.77
N GLY A 250 13.24 6.16 18.97
CA GLY A 250 13.40 4.96 18.16
C GLY A 250 13.10 5.27 16.69
N GLU A 251 13.80 4.59 15.78
CA GLU A 251 13.60 4.73 14.34
C GLU A 251 13.38 3.36 13.71
N SER A 252 12.41 3.26 12.79
CA SER A 252 12.12 2.03 12.04
C SER A 252 11.43 2.31 10.72
N ARG A 253 11.19 1.25 9.93
CA ARG A 253 10.41 1.28 8.67
C ARG A 253 8.90 1.43 8.92
N THR A 254 8.43 1.14 10.13
CA THR A 254 7.02 1.30 10.52
C THR A 254 6.90 2.21 11.75
N LYS A 255 5.79 2.94 11.87
CA LYS A 255 5.50 3.79 13.05
C LYS A 255 5.42 2.96 14.33
N LYS A 256 4.82 1.77 14.25
CA LYS A 256 4.66 0.83 15.36
C LYS A 256 6.01 0.39 15.93
N ASP A 257 6.92 -0.06 15.07
CA ASP A 257 8.24 -0.52 15.52
C ASP A 257 9.09 0.62 16.06
N ALA A 258 9.01 1.81 15.44
CA ALA A 258 9.70 2.99 15.94
C ALA A 258 9.26 3.33 17.38
N LYS A 259 7.95 3.19 17.68
CA LYS A 259 7.40 3.34 19.04
C LYS A 259 7.95 2.29 19.99
N HIS A 260 7.96 1.00 19.60
CA HIS A 260 8.48 -0.07 20.45
C HIS A 260 9.97 0.09 20.77
N VAL A 261 10.78 0.49 19.77
CA VAL A 261 12.20 0.80 19.97
C VAL A 261 12.38 1.98 20.93
N ALA A 262 11.55 3.03 20.82
CA ALA A 262 11.57 4.17 21.73
C ALA A 262 11.20 3.74 23.17
N SER A 263 10.14 2.94 23.33
CA SER A 263 9.73 2.38 24.63
C SER A 263 10.82 1.54 25.27
N ARG A 264 11.48 0.65 24.51
CA ARG A 264 12.59 -0.18 25.04
C ARG A 264 13.70 0.69 25.61
N LYS A 265 14.17 1.69 24.84
CA LYS A 265 15.22 2.62 25.28
C LYS A 265 14.81 3.42 26.52
N MET A 266 13.52 3.73 26.66
CA MET A 266 12.99 4.41 27.85
C MET A 266 12.95 3.48 29.07
N CYS A 267 12.48 2.24 28.91
CA CYS A 267 12.53 1.23 29.96
C CYS A 267 13.97 0.96 30.44
N GLU A 268 14.92 0.82 29.51
CA GLU A 268 16.35 0.70 29.82
C GLU A 268 16.85 1.89 30.64
N LYS A 269 16.49 3.12 30.24
CA LYS A 269 16.88 4.36 30.95
C LYS A 269 16.31 4.42 32.37
N LEU A 270 15.12 3.87 32.58
CA LEU A 270 14.42 3.82 33.86
C LEU A 270 14.72 2.54 34.66
N SER A 271 15.55 1.63 34.12
CA SER A 271 15.83 0.31 34.69
C SER A 271 14.59 -0.56 34.94
N ILE A 272 13.57 -0.43 34.07
CA ILE A 272 12.35 -1.23 34.11
C ILE A 272 12.51 -2.47 33.24
N ARG A 273 12.21 -3.65 33.76
CA ARG A 273 12.25 -4.91 33.01
C ARG A 273 10.83 -5.36 32.62
N PRO A 274 10.60 -5.81 31.37
CA PRO A 274 9.34 -6.43 30.98
C PRO A 274 9.14 -7.75 31.74
N ALA A 275 7.89 -8.03 32.10
CA ALA A 275 7.48 -9.28 32.73
C ALA A 275 7.37 -10.43 31.70
#